data_AF-A0A5C9CI98-F1
#
_entry.id   AF-A0A5C9CI98-F1
#
_cell.length_a   1.000
_cell.length_b   1.000
_cell.length_c   1.000
_cell.angle_alpha   90.00
_cell.angle_beta   90.00
_cell.angle_gamma   90.00
#
_symmetry.space_group_name_H-M   'P 1'
#
loop_
_entity.id
_entity.type
_entity.pdbx_description
1 polymer ?
#
loop_
_entity_poly.entity_id
_entity_poly.type
_entity_poly.pdbx_seq_one_letter_code
_entity_poly.pdbx_strand_id
1 'polypeptide(L)'
;TYECPSAPKHNYTQDHNPDAFVGGTTAWTGIVATGDYAGSLGVSPALGVLSTPASPIDVSTSAVSGGAVTTNGFLPKNSKLTLSDIPDGVSNTVAVWESGSRPFVYRGRSLVSGGDNLTNHHTNGGGWVRPASDILLAGSSKDGTLIPATTQAATFLNRTNGYDHANETYSGTGFPAPYGTEGSSQPYSFHTGGVNALFGDGRVKLINEETPIAIVAALVTRNGGQNEVKTGEGSY
;
A
#
# COMPACT_ATOMS: atom_id res chain seq x y z
N THR A 1 11.83 -2.65 27.11
CA THR A 1 12.53 -2.67 25.81
C THR A 1 12.25 -1.36 25.09
N TYR A 2 13.23 -0.77 24.40
CA TYR A 2 13.02 0.47 23.64
C TYR A 2 12.52 0.11 22.24
N GLU A 3 11.23 0.31 21.99
CA GLU A 3 10.64 0.16 20.65
C GLU A 3 10.56 1.52 19.97
N CYS A 4 10.77 1.54 18.66
CA CYS A 4 10.68 2.78 17.90
C CYS A 4 9.22 3.28 17.91
N PRO A 5 8.93 4.50 18.41
CA PRO A 5 7.56 5.02 18.44
C PRO A 5 6.95 5.16 17.04
N SER A 6 7.77 5.23 15.99
CA SER A 6 7.32 5.37 14.61
C SER A 6 6.84 4.05 13.98
N ALA A 7 7.04 2.91 14.63
CA ALA A 7 6.55 1.60 14.20
C ALA A 7 6.47 0.66 15.43
N PRO A 8 5.43 0.80 16.27
CA PRO A 8 5.23 -0.08 17.43
C PRO A 8 5.21 -1.54 16.98
N LYS A 9 6.08 -2.37 17.59
CA LYS A 9 6.21 -3.79 17.26
C LYS A 9 5.56 -4.60 18.37
N HIS A 10 4.26 -4.82 18.26
CA HIS A 10 3.54 -5.65 19.22
C HIS A 10 4.21 -7.03 19.35
N ASN A 11 4.81 -7.28 20.52
CA ASN A 11 5.44 -8.54 20.93
C ASN A 11 6.58 -9.05 20.02
N TYR A 12 7.55 -8.20 19.65
CA TYR A 12 8.71 -8.59 18.81
C TYR A 12 8.29 -9.22 17.47
N THR A 13 7.40 -8.51 16.76
CA THR A 13 6.57 -9.03 15.68
C THR A 13 7.36 -9.72 14.57
N GLN A 14 6.95 -10.96 14.30
CA GLN A 14 7.29 -11.72 13.12
C GLN A 14 6.03 -11.87 12.26
N ASP A 15 6.21 -11.85 10.93
CA ASP A 15 5.13 -12.12 9.99
C ASP A 15 4.88 -13.62 9.85
N HIS A 16 3.67 -13.96 9.46
CA HIS A 16 3.06 -15.28 9.50
C HIS A 16 3.17 -16.04 8.17
N ASN A 17 2.85 -17.35 8.20
CA ASN A 17 2.60 -18.17 7.02
C ASN A 17 1.11 -18.24 6.63
N PRO A 18 0.57 -17.32 5.81
CA PRO A 18 -0.83 -17.35 5.34
C PRO A 18 -1.29 -18.71 4.79
N ASP A 19 -0.42 -19.49 4.14
CA ASP A 19 -0.76 -20.81 3.57
C ASP A 19 -1.09 -21.87 4.64
N ALA A 20 -0.71 -21.66 5.90
CA ALA A 20 -1.05 -22.54 7.02
C ALA A 20 -2.38 -22.17 7.70
N PHE A 21 -3.03 -21.08 7.30
CA PHE A 21 -4.31 -20.65 7.84
C PHE A 21 -5.46 -21.48 7.23
N VAL A 22 -5.78 -22.61 7.86
CA VAL A 22 -6.98 -23.41 7.52
C VAL A 22 -7.97 -23.35 8.69
N GLY A 23 -9.09 -22.65 8.48
CA GLY A 23 -10.29 -22.77 9.33
C GLY A 23 -10.10 -22.50 10.82
N GLY A 24 -9.43 -21.40 11.20
CA GLY A 24 -9.40 -20.93 12.60
C GLY A 24 -8.54 -21.74 13.58
N THR A 25 -7.77 -22.72 13.10
CA THR A 25 -6.69 -23.32 13.91
C THR A 25 -5.46 -22.41 13.86
N THR A 26 -4.91 -22.05 15.02
CA THR A 26 -3.92 -20.96 15.17
C THR A 26 -2.66 -21.24 14.37
N ALA A 27 -2.53 -20.55 13.23
CA ALA A 27 -1.40 -20.66 12.33
C ALA A 27 -0.32 -19.59 12.56
N TRP A 28 -0.58 -18.57 13.40
CA TRP A 28 0.31 -17.41 13.69
C TRP A 28 1.61 -17.78 14.42
N THR A 29 2.43 -18.64 13.82
CA THR A 29 3.84 -18.82 14.17
C THR A 29 4.65 -17.77 13.42
N GLY A 30 5.44 -17.01 14.16
CA GLY A 30 6.34 -16.04 13.58
C GLY A 30 7.43 -16.75 12.76
N ILE A 31 7.47 -16.51 11.45
CA ILE A 31 8.41 -17.19 10.55
C ILE A 31 9.45 -16.25 9.95
N VAL A 32 9.14 -14.95 9.81
CA VAL A 32 10.09 -13.96 9.28
C VAL A 32 9.97 -12.63 10.00
N ALA A 33 11.04 -11.82 10.00
CA ALA A 33 11.00 -10.47 10.54
C ALA A 33 10.05 -9.58 9.73
N THR A 34 9.39 -8.64 10.41
CA THR A 34 8.54 -7.62 9.78
C THR A 34 9.35 -6.43 9.25
N GLY A 35 8.91 -5.86 8.12
CA GLY A 35 9.45 -4.67 7.50
C GLY A 35 8.43 -3.53 7.46
N ASP A 36 8.89 -2.33 7.80
CA ASP A 36 8.07 -1.11 7.85
C ASP A 36 8.11 -0.31 6.54
N TYR A 37 8.75 -0.86 5.50
CA TYR A 37 8.87 -0.26 4.17
C TYR A 37 8.63 -1.31 3.10
N ALA A 38 8.00 -0.90 2.00
CA ALA A 38 7.64 -1.80 0.92
C ALA A 38 7.57 -1.13 -0.44
N GLY A 39 7.83 -1.91 -1.49
CA GLY A 39 7.82 -1.42 -2.86
C GLY A 39 6.45 -0.91 -3.30
N SER A 40 6.46 0.17 -4.07
CA SER A 40 5.27 0.75 -4.70
C SER A 40 4.86 -0.11 -5.90
N LEU A 41 3.81 -0.91 -5.72
CA LEU A 41 3.27 -1.78 -6.76
C LEU A 41 2.52 -0.97 -7.83
N GLY A 42 1.83 0.10 -7.42
CA GLY A 42 1.10 0.99 -8.32
C GLY A 42 -0.17 1.53 -7.68
N VAL A 43 -1.05 2.07 -8.52
CA VAL A 43 -2.37 2.58 -8.11
C VAL A 43 -3.44 1.51 -8.35
N SER A 44 -4.26 1.25 -7.35
CA SER A 44 -5.32 0.24 -7.38
C SER A 44 -6.40 0.57 -8.41
N PRO A 45 -6.90 -0.43 -9.19
CA PRO A 45 -8.06 -0.23 -10.06
C PRO A 45 -9.29 0.27 -9.30
N ALA A 46 -9.45 -0.12 -8.02
CA ALA A 46 -10.58 0.30 -7.19
C ALA A 46 -10.60 1.81 -6.96
N LEU A 47 -9.44 2.45 -6.88
CA LEU A 47 -9.35 3.90 -6.75
C LEU A 47 -9.76 4.60 -8.06
N GLY A 48 -9.56 3.95 -9.21
CA GLY A 48 -9.95 4.43 -10.53
C GLY A 48 -11.46 4.52 -10.72
N VAL A 49 -12.23 3.69 -10.01
CA VAL A 49 -13.71 3.78 -9.96
C VAL A 49 -14.17 5.11 -9.38
N LEU A 50 -13.33 5.74 -8.54
CA LEU A 50 -13.61 7.04 -7.93
C LEU A 50 -13.08 8.22 -8.77
N SER A 51 -12.39 7.95 -9.88
CA SER A 51 -11.84 8.97 -10.79
C SER A 51 -12.93 9.86 -11.37
N THR A 52 -12.65 11.15 -11.53
CA THR A 52 -13.58 12.11 -12.15
C THR A 52 -12.91 12.86 -13.29
N PRO A 53 -13.65 13.39 -14.28
CA PRO A 53 -13.03 14.18 -15.35
C PRO A 53 -12.24 15.40 -14.85
N ALA A 54 -12.65 16.00 -13.73
CA ALA A 54 -11.99 17.16 -13.14
C ALA A 54 -10.77 16.80 -12.28
N SER A 55 -10.64 15.53 -11.88
CA SER A 55 -9.56 15.02 -11.03
C SER A 55 -9.31 13.56 -11.41
N PRO A 56 -8.67 13.33 -12.57
CA PRO A 56 -8.45 11.99 -13.10
C PRO A 56 -7.40 11.24 -12.28
N ILE A 57 -7.59 9.92 -12.17
CA ILE A 57 -6.63 9.01 -11.54
C ILE A 57 -6.21 7.96 -12.57
N ASP A 58 -4.91 7.91 -12.85
CA ASP A 58 -4.29 6.88 -13.68
C ASP A 58 -3.99 5.63 -12.84
N VAL A 59 -4.68 4.54 -13.16
CA VAL A 59 -4.67 3.30 -12.37
C VAL A 59 -4.04 2.14 -13.10
N SER A 60 -3.58 1.15 -12.33
CA SER A 60 -3.24 -0.16 -12.89
C SER A 60 -4.47 -0.78 -13.53
N THR A 61 -4.28 -1.55 -14.60
CA THR A 61 -5.35 -2.33 -15.24
C THR A 61 -5.76 -3.57 -14.45
N SER A 62 -4.97 -3.92 -13.43
CA SER A 62 -5.14 -5.08 -12.56
C SER A 62 -4.70 -4.76 -11.14
N ALA A 63 -5.28 -5.45 -10.16
CA ALA A 63 -4.85 -5.37 -8.76
C ALA A 63 -3.66 -6.30 -8.45
N VAL A 64 -3.28 -7.17 -9.39
CA VAL A 64 -2.17 -8.12 -9.25
C VAL A 64 -1.07 -7.82 -10.27
N SER A 65 0.18 -8.07 -9.89
CA SER A 65 1.35 -7.95 -10.78
C SER A 65 2.07 -9.29 -10.92
N GLY A 66 2.37 -9.66 -12.16
CA GLY A 66 3.01 -10.90 -12.55
C GLY A 66 3.63 -10.83 -13.94
N GLY A 67 4.19 -11.95 -14.41
CA GLY A 67 4.89 -11.97 -15.71
C GLY A 67 4.00 -11.63 -16.92
N ALA A 68 2.68 -11.75 -16.82
CA ALA A 68 1.72 -11.43 -17.89
C ALA A 68 1.05 -10.05 -17.73
N VAL A 69 1.01 -9.50 -16.51
CA VAL A 69 0.28 -8.26 -16.19
C VAL A 69 1.15 -7.43 -15.26
N THR A 70 1.47 -6.21 -15.66
CA THR A 70 2.34 -5.32 -14.88
C THR A 70 1.52 -4.14 -14.39
N THR A 71 1.42 -3.96 -13.07
CA THR A 71 0.82 -2.78 -12.44
C THR A 71 1.60 -1.52 -12.79
N ASN A 72 1.05 -0.33 -12.58
CA ASN A 72 1.62 0.94 -13.03
C ASN A 72 2.59 1.63 -12.04
N GLY A 73 3.04 0.95 -10.98
CA GLY A 73 3.97 1.54 -10.00
C GLY A 73 5.44 1.50 -10.41
N PHE A 74 6.33 1.94 -9.51
CA PHE A 74 7.78 1.91 -9.74
C PHE A 74 8.38 0.51 -9.63
N LEU A 75 7.91 -0.30 -8.67
CA LEU A 75 8.43 -1.63 -8.35
C LEU A 75 7.33 -2.71 -8.50
N PRO A 76 6.75 -2.91 -9.70
CA PRO A 76 5.79 -3.98 -9.92
C PRO A 76 6.44 -5.36 -9.77
N LYS A 77 5.71 -6.27 -9.12
CA LYS A 77 6.16 -7.64 -8.87
C LYS A 77 6.30 -8.43 -10.17
N ASN A 78 7.40 -9.18 -10.29
CA ASN A 78 7.69 -10.10 -11.40
C ASN A 78 7.65 -9.46 -12.80
N SER A 79 7.98 -8.18 -12.89
CA SER A 79 8.02 -7.42 -14.15
C SER A 79 9.44 -6.95 -14.46
N LYS A 80 9.74 -6.77 -15.75
CA LYS A 80 11.02 -6.25 -16.22
C LYS A 80 10.83 -4.80 -16.63
N LEU A 81 11.27 -3.87 -15.78
CA LEU A 81 11.28 -2.45 -16.07
C LEU A 81 12.72 -1.92 -16.10
N THR A 82 12.88 -0.84 -16.85
CA THR A 82 14.07 0.01 -16.90
C THR A 82 13.72 1.40 -16.39
N LEU A 83 14.73 2.21 -16.05
CA LEU A 83 14.46 3.59 -15.64
C LEU A 83 13.79 4.43 -16.76
N SER A 84 13.99 4.07 -18.03
CA SER A 84 13.31 4.70 -19.16
C SER A 84 11.81 4.39 -19.23
N ASP A 85 11.34 3.36 -18.55
CA ASP A 85 9.91 3.03 -18.47
C ASP A 85 9.15 3.90 -17.44
N ILE A 86 9.84 4.91 -16.86
CA ILE A 86 9.29 5.89 -15.93
C ILE A 86 9.36 7.27 -16.60
N PRO A 87 8.51 7.54 -17.60
CA PRO A 87 8.54 8.79 -18.40
C PRO A 87 8.28 10.06 -17.57
N ASP A 88 7.63 9.93 -16.41
CA ASP A 88 7.44 11.02 -15.46
C ASP A 88 8.74 11.41 -14.71
N GLY A 89 9.75 10.56 -14.80
CA GLY A 89 11.04 10.70 -14.14
C GLY A 89 11.11 10.02 -12.77
N VAL A 90 12.27 9.41 -12.49
CA VAL A 90 12.56 8.76 -11.19
C VAL A 90 12.49 9.74 -10.02
N SER A 91 12.69 11.02 -10.33
CA SER A 91 12.52 12.15 -9.43
C SER A 91 11.08 12.64 -9.35
N ASN A 92 10.05 11.91 -9.75
CA ASN A 92 8.65 12.29 -9.50
C ASN A 92 7.82 11.09 -9.03
N THR A 93 8.29 9.88 -9.32
CA THR A 93 7.59 8.65 -8.93
C THR A 93 8.10 8.04 -7.62
N VAL A 94 7.17 7.66 -6.74
CA VAL A 94 7.41 6.96 -5.48
C VAL A 94 7.83 5.52 -5.74
N ALA A 95 9.00 5.15 -5.23
CA ALA A 95 9.57 3.81 -5.33
C ALA A 95 9.20 2.92 -4.13
N VAL A 96 9.29 3.46 -2.92
CA VAL A 96 9.03 2.71 -1.67
C VAL A 96 8.16 3.54 -0.73
N TRP A 97 7.16 2.88 -0.15
CA TRP A 97 6.29 3.44 0.87
C TRP A 97 6.71 2.99 2.26
N GLU A 98 6.65 3.89 3.23
CA GLU A 98 6.52 3.50 4.63
C GLU A 98 5.13 2.87 4.84
N SER A 99 5.11 1.73 5.53
CA SER A 99 3.90 0.98 5.89
C SER A 99 4.19 0.19 7.17
N GLY A 100 4.00 0.86 8.30
CA GLY A 100 4.39 0.38 9.62
C GLY A 100 3.45 -0.65 10.24
N SER A 101 4.01 -1.45 11.16
CA SER A 101 3.31 -2.32 12.12
C SER A 101 2.42 -3.42 11.53
N ARG A 102 2.65 -3.80 10.28
CA ARG A 102 2.04 -4.98 9.65
C ARG A 102 2.60 -6.27 10.29
N PRO A 103 1.82 -7.36 10.43
CA PRO A 103 0.48 -7.57 9.87
C PRO A 103 -0.69 -7.10 10.75
N PHE A 104 -0.43 -6.47 11.90
CA PHE A 104 -1.50 -5.93 12.75
C PHE A 104 -2.23 -4.79 12.04
N VAL A 105 -3.51 -4.61 12.36
CA VAL A 105 -4.32 -3.55 11.75
C VAL A 105 -4.37 -2.33 12.66
N TYR A 106 -3.97 -1.18 12.11
CA TYR A 106 -4.03 0.11 12.81
C TYR A 106 -4.91 1.08 12.05
N ARG A 107 -5.72 1.85 12.79
CA ARG A 107 -6.53 2.95 12.27
C ARG A 107 -6.28 4.19 13.09
N GLY A 108 -5.99 5.32 12.44
CA GLY A 108 -5.73 6.59 13.15
C GLY A 108 -4.63 6.49 14.22
N ARG A 109 -3.56 5.75 13.94
CA ARG A 109 -2.40 5.49 14.83
C ARG A 109 -2.71 4.66 16.07
N SER A 110 -3.89 4.05 16.12
CA SER A 110 -4.30 3.17 17.21
C SER A 110 -4.53 1.76 16.68
N LEU A 111 -4.11 0.76 17.44
CA LEU A 111 -4.43 -0.63 17.15
C LEU A 111 -5.96 -0.79 17.18
N VAL A 112 -6.53 -1.51 16.21
CA VAL A 112 -7.97 -1.80 16.24
C VAL A 112 -8.32 -2.62 17.49
N SER A 113 -9.52 -2.43 18.03
CA SER A 113 -9.96 -3.14 19.24
C SER A 113 -9.91 -4.65 19.02
N GLY A 114 -9.23 -5.39 19.91
CA GLY A 114 -9.02 -6.83 19.78
C GLY A 114 -7.96 -7.23 18.74
N GLY A 115 -7.27 -6.24 18.15
CA GLY A 115 -6.21 -6.43 17.17
C GLY A 115 -4.87 -6.85 17.77
N ASP A 116 -4.78 -7.02 19.08
CA ASP A 116 -3.64 -7.67 19.75
C ASP A 116 -3.59 -9.18 19.45
N ASN A 117 -4.68 -9.73 18.89
CA ASN A 117 -4.78 -11.08 18.37
C ASN A 117 -4.97 -11.07 16.84
N LEU A 118 -3.97 -11.58 16.10
CA LEU A 118 -3.98 -11.62 14.64
C LEU A 118 -5.08 -12.52 14.05
N THR A 119 -5.64 -13.45 14.84
CA THR A 119 -6.85 -14.20 14.43
C THR A 119 -8.06 -13.28 14.30
N ASN A 120 -8.12 -12.20 15.07
CA ASN A 120 -9.24 -11.25 15.03
C ASN A 120 -9.05 -10.18 13.96
N HIS A 121 -7.82 -9.70 13.75
CA HIS A 121 -7.53 -8.62 12.80
C HIS A 121 -6.15 -8.77 12.20
N HIS A 122 -6.05 -8.76 10.87
CA HIS A 122 -4.76 -8.86 10.19
C HIS A 122 -4.81 -8.35 8.74
N THR A 123 -3.70 -7.79 8.28
CA THR A 123 -3.42 -7.54 6.86
C THR A 123 -2.66 -8.73 6.26
N ASN A 124 -2.76 -8.91 4.94
CA ASN A 124 -1.83 -9.77 4.21
C ASN A 124 -0.54 -9.01 3.93
N GLY A 125 0.58 -9.51 4.44
CA GLY A 125 1.91 -8.94 4.25
C GLY A 125 2.56 -8.42 5.52
N GLY A 126 3.74 -7.81 5.36
CA GLY A 126 4.52 -7.24 6.45
C GLY A 126 5.86 -7.93 6.65
N GLY A 127 6.07 -9.15 6.16
CA GLY A 127 7.36 -9.84 6.20
C GLY A 127 8.41 -9.21 5.28
N TRP A 128 9.65 -9.09 5.75
CA TRP A 128 10.74 -8.38 5.05
C TRP A 128 11.16 -9.03 3.71
N VAL A 129 10.78 -10.28 3.45
CA VAL A 129 11.09 -11.01 2.20
C VAL A 129 9.90 -11.85 1.71
N ARG A 130 8.67 -11.41 1.97
CA ARG A 130 7.46 -12.14 1.57
C ARG A 130 6.86 -11.63 0.25
N PRO A 131 6.40 -12.52 -0.65
CA PRO A 131 5.39 -12.13 -1.63
C PRO A 131 4.13 -11.71 -0.85
N ALA A 132 3.55 -10.55 -1.18
CA ALA A 132 2.48 -9.83 -0.47
C ALA A 132 2.92 -8.68 0.46
N SER A 133 4.21 -8.35 0.55
CA SER A 133 4.62 -7.16 1.33
C SER A 133 4.54 -5.85 0.57
N ASP A 134 4.35 -5.90 -0.75
CA ASP A 134 4.21 -4.77 -1.65
C ASP A 134 2.93 -3.96 -1.44
N ILE A 135 2.93 -2.69 -1.88
CA ILE A 135 1.85 -1.73 -1.63
C ILE A 135 1.20 -1.31 -2.94
N LEU A 136 -0.07 -1.68 -3.10
CA LEU A 136 -0.95 -1.13 -4.12
C LEU A 136 -1.79 0.00 -3.51
N LEU A 137 -1.53 1.25 -3.92
CA LEU A 137 -2.19 2.42 -3.37
C LEU A 137 -3.69 2.40 -3.70
N ALA A 138 -4.52 2.39 -2.66
CA ALA A 138 -5.95 2.64 -2.74
C ALA A 138 -6.36 3.82 -1.85
N GLY A 139 -5.62 4.10 -0.78
CA GLY A 139 -6.05 5.01 0.28
C GLY A 139 -7.23 4.42 1.06
N SER A 140 -7.84 5.22 1.94
CA SER A 140 -8.95 4.75 2.75
C SER A 140 -9.90 5.87 3.18
N SER A 141 -11.07 5.51 3.68
CA SER A 141 -11.95 6.44 4.38
C SER A 141 -11.26 7.11 5.57
N LYS A 142 -11.80 8.25 6.02
CA LYS A 142 -11.23 9.05 7.12
C LYS A 142 -11.01 8.25 8.41
N ASP A 143 -11.89 7.31 8.71
CA ASP A 143 -11.83 6.39 9.84
C ASP A 143 -10.98 5.13 9.58
N GLY A 144 -10.49 4.94 8.35
CA GLY A 144 -9.65 3.81 7.95
C GLY A 144 -10.40 2.48 7.82
N THR A 145 -11.73 2.49 7.73
CA THR A 145 -12.55 1.26 7.66
C THR A 145 -12.83 0.78 6.24
N LEU A 146 -12.84 1.68 5.26
CA LEU A 146 -13.07 1.36 3.84
C LEU A 146 -11.80 1.64 3.03
N ILE A 147 -11.43 0.71 2.14
CA ILE A 147 -10.29 0.83 1.22
C ILE A 147 -10.75 0.50 -0.21
N PRO A 148 -10.75 1.48 -1.14
CA PRO A 148 -10.75 2.92 -0.89
C PRO A 148 -12.06 3.36 -0.20
N ALA A 149 -12.22 4.67 0.03
CA ALA A 149 -13.51 5.21 0.49
C ALA A 149 -14.57 5.17 -0.64
N THR A 150 -15.80 5.62 -0.35
CA THR A 150 -16.89 5.63 -1.33
C THR A 150 -16.80 6.76 -2.36
N THR A 151 -15.98 7.78 -2.12
CA THR A 151 -15.74 8.90 -3.05
C THR A 151 -14.27 9.30 -3.03
N GLN A 152 -13.80 9.94 -4.10
CA GLN A 152 -12.41 10.42 -4.18
C GLN A 152 -12.09 11.42 -3.06
N ALA A 153 -12.99 12.38 -2.80
CA ALA A 153 -12.80 13.40 -1.76
C ALA A 153 -12.84 12.84 -0.33
N ALA A 154 -13.44 11.66 -0.13
CA ALA A 154 -13.45 10.96 1.15
C ALA A 154 -12.32 9.93 1.30
N THR A 155 -11.47 9.78 0.30
CA THR A 155 -10.32 8.87 0.32
C THR A 155 -9.07 9.64 0.71
N PHE A 156 -8.37 9.14 1.72
CA PHE A 156 -7.20 9.77 2.34
C PHE A 156 -6.02 8.80 2.38
N LEU A 157 -4.82 9.37 2.45
CA LEU A 157 -3.61 8.64 2.81
C LEU A 157 -3.57 8.44 4.34
N ASN A 158 -2.84 7.43 4.81
CA ASN A 158 -2.43 7.31 6.22
C ASN A 158 -3.55 7.15 7.28
N ARG A 159 -4.77 6.73 6.92
CA ARG A 159 -5.83 6.50 7.92
C ARG A 159 -5.84 5.06 8.45
N THR A 160 -5.41 4.10 7.64
CA THR A 160 -5.20 2.70 8.02
C THR A 160 -3.94 2.14 7.35
N ASN A 161 -3.31 1.14 7.97
CA ASN A 161 -2.16 0.45 7.40
C ASN A 161 -2.52 -0.69 6.43
N GLY A 162 -3.80 -1.02 6.30
CA GLY A 162 -4.24 -2.00 5.32
C GLY A 162 -5.68 -2.45 5.51
N TYR A 163 -6.09 -3.37 4.63
CA TYR A 163 -7.37 -4.05 4.68
C TYR A 163 -7.32 -5.21 5.66
N ASP A 164 -8.41 -5.34 6.42
CA ASP A 164 -8.53 -6.26 7.53
C ASP A 164 -9.22 -7.55 7.10
N HIS A 165 -8.46 -8.63 7.04
CA HIS A 165 -8.92 -9.97 6.64
C HIS A 165 -9.53 -10.78 7.80
N ALA A 166 -9.84 -10.15 8.94
CA ALA A 166 -10.48 -10.74 10.13
C ALA A 166 -11.42 -11.92 9.86
N ASN A 167 -12.36 -11.74 8.91
CA ASN A 167 -13.44 -12.69 8.63
C ASN A 167 -13.22 -13.51 7.35
N GLU A 168 -12.01 -13.45 6.78
CA GLU A 168 -11.66 -14.08 5.52
C GLU A 168 -10.74 -15.28 5.74
N THR A 169 -10.85 -16.27 4.86
CA THR A 169 -9.98 -17.45 4.88
C THR A 169 -9.03 -17.39 3.71
N TYR A 170 -7.75 -17.61 3.98
CA TYR A 170 -6.75 -17.77 2.94
C TYR A 170 -6.92 -19.16 2.29
N SER A 171 -7.06 -19.19 0.96
CA SER A 171 -7.29 -20.41 0.19
C SER A 171 -6.08 -20.75 -0.68
N GLY A 172 -6.18 -21.80 -1.51
CA GLY A 172 -5.13 -22.15 -2.49
C GLY A 172 -4.84 -21.04 -3.52
N THR A 173 -5.72 -20.05 -3.67
CA THR A 173 -5.52 -18.87 -4.51
C THR A 173 -5.33 -17.58 -3.70
N GLY A 174 -5.11 -17.70 -2.39
CA GLY A 174 -4.98 -16.61 -1.45
C GLY A 174 -6.30 -16.11 -0.86
N PHE A 175 -6.30 -14.87 -0.37
CA PHE A 175 -7.50 -14.20 0.14
C PHE A 175 -8.51 -13.89 -0.99
N PRO A 176 -9.78 -13.63 -0.66
CA PRO A 176 -10.76 -13.14 -1.62
C PRO A 176 -10.25 -11.98 -2.49
N ALA A 177 -10.85 -11.85 -3.68
CA ALA A 177 -10.55 -10.74 -4.57
C ALA A 177 -10.78 -9.39 -3.87
N PRO A 178 -9.96 -8.36 -4.14
CA PRO A 178 -8.96 -8.32 -5.21
C PRO A 178 -7.56 -8.84 -4.81
N TYR A 179 -7.34 -9.20 -3.55
CA TYR A 179 -6.00 -9.39 -3.01
C TYR A 179 -5.36 -10.70 -3.45
N GLY A 180 -6.06 -11.83 -3.36
CA GLY A 180 -5.44 -13.12 -3.70
C GLY A 180 -4.16 -13.34 -2.88
N THR A 181 -3.02 -13.43 -3.56
CA THR A 181 -1.69 -13.57 -2.95
C THR A 181 -0.91 -12.23 -2.87
N GLU A 182 -1.55 -11.11 -3.21
CA GLU A 182 -0.99 -9.76 -3.12
C GLU A 182 -1.11 -9.18 -1.70
N GLY A 183 -0.31 -8.15 -1.45
CA GLY A 183 -0.39 -7.39 -0.20
C GLY A 183 -1.70 -6.62 -0.09
N SER A 184 -2.26 -6.59 1.11
CA SER A 184 -3.47 -5.82 1.41
C SER A 184 -3.20 -4.54 2.20
N SER A 185 -1.91 -4.21 2.32
CA SER A 185 -1.41 -3.08 3.07
C SER A 185 -1.53 -1.76 2.30
N GLN A 186 -1.48 -0.65 3.03
CA GLN A 186 -1.51 0.72 2.52
C GLN A 186 -0.33 1.53 3.06
N PRO A 187 0.05 2.65 2.41
CA PRO A 187 1.07 3.53 2.97
C PRO A 187 0.61 4.08 4.33
N TYR A 188 1.45 3.91 5.33
CA TYR A 188 1.08 4.20 6.71
C TYR A 188 2.27 4.48 7.60
N SER A 189 2.13 5.52 8.41
CA SER A 189 3.10 5.92 9.41
C SER A 189 2.42 6.38 10.69
N PHE A 190 3.12 6.17 11.80
CA PHE A 190 2.75 6.72 13.10
C PHE A 190 3.13 8.19 13.25
N HIS A 191 3.89 8.75 12.30
CA HIS A 191 4.17 10.17 12.25
C HIS A 191 2.88 10.98 12.08
N THR A 192 2.77 12.10 12.80
CA THR A 192 1.65 13.03 12.65
C THR A 192 1.75 13.75 11.32
N GLY A 193 0.64 13.82 10.58
CA GLY A 193 0.51 14.67 9.39
C GLY A 193 0.95 14.04 8.07
N GLY A 194 1.51 12.82 8.04
CA GLY A 194 1.91 12.20 6.77
C GLY A 194 2.65 10.88 6.88
N VAL A 195 3.13 10.41 5.71
CA VAL A 195 3.88 9.16 5.52
C VAL A 195 5.17 9.44 4.79
N ASN A 196 6.29 8.82 5.18
CA ASN A 196 7.52 8.93 4.41
C ASN A 196 7.43 8.10 3.13
N ALA A 197 7.87 8.68 2.02
CA ALA A 197 7.99 8.03 0.74
C ALA A 197 9.38 8.24 0.16
N LEU A 198 10.00 7.17 -0.32
CA LEU A 198 11.24 7.21 -1.09
C LEU A 198 10.89 7.31 -2.57
N PHE A 199 11.49 8.28 -3.26
CA PHE A 199 11.38 8.39 -4.71
C PHE A 199 12.53 7.65 -5.39
N GLY A 200 12.38 7.38 -6.69
CA GLY A 200 13.38 6.65 -7.47
C GLY A 200 14.78 7.28 -7.50
N ASP A 201 14.90 8.58 -7.27
CA ASP A 201 16.18 9.31 -7.17
C ASP A 201 16.85 9.22 -5.78
N GLY A 202 16.25 8.50 -4.84
CA GLY A 202 16.78 8.30 -3.49
C GLY A 202 16.36 9.35 -2.47
N ARG A 203 15.60 10.39 -2.86
CA ARG A 203 15.10 11.36 -1.88
C ARG A 203 13.94 10.77 -1.08
N VAL A 204 13.87 11.15 0.18
CA VAL A 204 12.72 10.85 1.05
C VAL A 204 11.94 12.14 1.30
N LYS A 205 10.62 12.08 1.16
CA LYS A 205 9.73 13.18 1.55
C LYS A 205 8.60 12.65 2.42
N LEU A 206 8.18 13.47 3.38
CA LEU A 206 6.92 13.28 4.08
C LEU A 206 5.78 13.76 3.16
N ILE A 207 4.90 12.87 2.76
CA ILE A 207 3.68 13.19 2.00
C ILE A 207 2.56 13.45 3.00
N ASN A 208 1.92 14.61 2.89
CA ASN A 208 0.89 15.05 3.82
C ASN A 208 -0.37 14.16 3.69
N GLU A 209 -0.96 13.75 4.82
CA GLU A 209 -2.14 12.87 4.83
C GLU A 209 -3.44 13.53 4.34
N GLU A 210 -3.45 14.86 4.25
CA GLU A 210 -4.51 15.68 3.66
C GLU A 210 -4.25 16.03 2.18
N THR A 211 -3.13 15.58 1.59
CA THR A 211 -2.92 15.71 0.14
C THR A 211 -4.04 14.96 -0.60
N PRO A 212 -4.72 15.58 -1.58
CA PRO A 212 -5.78 14.91 -2.34
C PRO A 212 -5.29 13.60 -2.92
N ILE A 213 -6.06 12.52 -2.77
CA ILE A 213 -5.61 11.18 -3.14
C ILE A 213 -5.23 11.06 -4.63
N ALA A 214 -5.86 11.86 -5.51
CA ALA A 214 -5.51 11.90 -6.92
C ALA A 214 -4.07 12.41 -7.16
N ILE A 215 -3.61 13.38 -6.36
CA ILE A 215 -2.23 13.86 -6.40
C ILE A 215 -1.27 12.79 -5.87
N VAL A 216 -1.65 12.10 -4.80
CA VAL A 216 -0.84 10.97 -4.28
C VAL A 216 -0.74 9.86 -5.33
N ALA A 217 -1.83 9.55 -6.03
CA ALA A 217 -1.84 8.56 -7.10
C ALA A 217 -0.97 8.98 -8.30
N ALA A 218 -0.95 10.27 -8.65
CA ALA A 218 -0.05 10.80 -9.68
C ALA A 218 1.43 10.59 -9.32
N LEU A 219 1.80 10.72 -8.04
CA LEU A 219 3.15 10.40 -7.57
C LEU A 219 3.47 8.89 -7.60
N VAL A 220 2.47 8.01 -7.67
CA VAL A 220 2.66 6.55 -7.66
C VAL A 220 2.77 5.96 -9.05
N THR A 221 1.96 6.42 -9.99
CA THR A 221 2.00 5.91 -11.36
C THR A 221 3.31 6.29 -12.04
N ARG A 222 4.01 5.32 -12.61
CA ARG A 222 5.15 5.59 -13.50
C ARG A 222 4.71 6.17 -14.84
N ASN A 223 3.45 5.97 -15.22
CA ASN A 223 2.89 6.36 -16.50
C ASN A 223 2.43 7.84 -16.54
N GLY A 224 2.55 8.58 -15.43
CA GLY A 224 2.03 9.95 -15.28
C GLY A 224 2.44 10.90 -16.40
N GLY A 225 3.72 10.92 -16.78
CA GLY A 225 4.26 11.81 -17.82
C GLY A 225 3.69 11.59 -19.24
N GLN A 226 2.93 10.52 -19.48
CA GLN A 226 2.20 10.30 -20.75
C GLN A 226 0.77 10.88 -20.72
N ASN A 227 0.23 11.13 -19.53
CA ASN A 227 -1.17 11.53 -19.30
C ASN A 227 -1.31 12.98 -18.84
N GLU A 228 -0.22 13.67 -18.53
CA GLU A 228 -0.23 15.10 -18.23
C GLU A 228 -0.51 15.91 -19.50
N VAL A 229 -1.51 16.81 -19.42
CA VAL A 229 -1.71 17.82 -20.46
C VAL A 229 -0.46 18.68 -20.46
N LYS A 230 0.35 18.59 -21.52
CA LYS A 230 1.46 19.51 -21.75
C LYS A 230 0.86 20.92 -21.85
N THR A 231 0.88 21.66 -20.74
CA THR A 231 0.64 23.09 -20.80
C THR A 231 1.76 23.67 -21.67
N GLY A 232 1.39 24.39 -22.73
CA GLY A 232 2.33 24.86 -23.74
C GLY A 232 3.54 25.53 -23.08
N GLU A 233 4.73 25.18 -23.57
CA GLU A 233 6.01 25.65 -23.08
C GLU A 233 6.02 27.18 -22.91
N GLY A 234 6.05 27.62 -21.66
CA GLY A 234 6.62 28.92 -21.31
C GLY A 234 8.11 28.72 -21.07
N SER A 235 8.92 29.18 -22.02
CA SER A 235 10.38 29.19 -21.91
C SER A 235 10.83 29.89 -20.61
N TYR A 236 11.68 29.22 -19.84
CA TYR A 236 12.66 29.86 -18.96
C TYR A 236 14.05 29.53 -19.48
#